data_AF-A0A7J4HT99-F1
#
_entry.id   AF-A0A7J4HT99-F1
#
_cell.length_a   1.000
_cell.length_b   1.000
_cell.length_c   1.000
_cell.angle_alpha   90.00
_cell.angle_beta   90.00
_cell.angle_gamma   90.00
#
_symmetry.space_group_name_H-M   'P 1'
#
loop_
_entity.id
_entity.type
_entity.pdbx_description
1 polymer ?
#
loop_
_entity_poly.entity_id
_entity_poly.type
_entity_poly.pdbx_seq_one_letter_code
_entity_poly.pdbx_strand_id
1 'polypeptide(L)'
;MLTLTRKEGESIYLVRVEGYDLVEAEMVIREVRGRQVRMGITAAQDTGIYRKEVYNRIKLDLALLRVAYTTSEGYEQAARQLLLGRNLGAPHAIDIEVPFEPARVIRRGPQDDSLDQRV
;
A
#
# COMPACT_ATOMS: atom_id res chain seq x y z
N MET A 1 -15.33 14.49 2.77
CA MET A 1 -13.99 15.10 2.65
C MET A 1 -13.88 16.18 3.71
N LEU A 2 -12.89 16.09 4.60
CA LEU A 2 -12.62 17.09 5.64
C LEU A 2 -11.46 17.98 5.17
N THR A 3 -11.61 19.30 5.29
CA THR A 3 -10.59 20.26 4.87
C THR A 3 -10.09 21.03 6.08
N LEU A 4 -8.78 21.00 6.31
CA LEU A 4 -8.12 21.68 7.41
C LEU A 4 -7.02 22.60 6.86
N THR A 5 -6.99 23.85 7.34
CA THR A 5 -5.91 24.79 7.00
C THR A 5 -4.88 24.74 8.12
N ARG A 6 -3.65 24.35 7.81
CA ARG A 6 -2.52 24.29 8.75
C ARG A 6 -1.38 25.20 8.32
N LYS A 7 -0.72 25.83 9.28
CA LYS A 7 0.52 26.58 9.08
C LYS A 7 1.74 25.67 9.21
N GLU A 8 2.91 26.18 8.83
CA GLU A 8 4.18 25.53 9.09
C GLU A 8 4.36 25.27 10.58
N GLY A 9 4.79 24.05 10.93
CA GLY A 9 4.93 23.58 12.30
C GLY A 9 3.65 22.99 12.91
N GLU A 10 2.48 23.18 12.30
CA GLU A 10 1.25 22.57 12.81
C GLU A 10 1.10 21.11 12.34
N SER A 11 0.46 20.30 13.19
CA SER A 11 0.22 18.87 12.92
C SER A 11 -1.26 18.51 12.90
N ILE A 12 -1.54 17.36 12.28
CA ILE A 12 -2.85 16.72 12.18
C ILE A 12 -2.67 15.28 12.63
N TYR A 13 -3.51 14.84 13.56
CA TYR A 13 -3.59 13.43 13.94
C TYR A 13 -4.65 12.71 13.11
N LEU A 14 -4.26 11.58 12.55
CA LEU A 14 -5.12 10.62 11.89
C LEU A 14 -5.22 9.42 12.82
N VAL A 15 -6.42 9.10 13.25
CA VAL A 15 -6.66 8.01 14.20
C VAL A 15 -7.65 7.05 13.59
N ARG A 16 -7.32 5.76 13.66
CA ARG A 16 -8.21 4.66 13.30
C ARG A 16 -8.25 3.67 14.44
N VAL A 17 -9.44 3.14 14.71
CA VAL A 17 -9.65 2.04 15.65
C VAL A 17 -9.85 0.77 14.82
N GLU A 18 -8.99 -0.24 15.04
CA GLU A 18 -9.16 -1.57 14.47
C GLU A 18 -9.35 -2.57 15.63
N GLY A 19 -10.57 -3.04 15.84
CA GLY A 19 -10.90 -3.88 17.00
C GLY A 19 -10.69 -3.13 18.32
N TYR A 20 -9.72 -3.58 19.12
CA TYR A 20 -9.32 -2.97 20.40
C TYR A 20 -8.04 -2.13 20.30
N ASP A 21 -7.36 -2.13 19.16
CA ASP A 21 -6.10 -1.43 18.96
C ASP A 21 -6.33 -0.04 18.37
N LEU A 22 -5.61 0.94 18.93
CA LEU A 22 -5.61 2.33 18.47
C LEU A 22 -4.41 2.55 17.56
N VAL A 23 -4.67 2.72 16.26
CA VAL A 23 -3.62 3.06 15.29
C VAL A 23 -3.66 4.56 15.05
N GLU A 24 -2.59 5.24 15.46
CA GLU A 24 -2.42 6.67 15.27
C GLU A 24 -1.30 6.98 14.28
N ALA A 25 -1.52 8.05 13.50
CA ALA A 25 -0.54 8.62 12.61
C ALA A 25 -0.58 10.16 12.75
N GLU A 26 0.57 10.76 13.03
CA GLU A 26 0.74 12.21 13.07
C GLU A 26 1.32 12.71 11.74
N MET A 27 0.67 13.69 11.14
CA MET A 27 1.14 14.41 9.96
C MET A 27 1.54 15.83 10.35
N VAL A 28 2.78 16.22 10.10
CA VAL A 28 3.33 17.54 10.45
C VAL A 28 3.70 18.28 9.16
N ILE A 29 3.26 19.53 9.04
CA ILE A 29 3.75 20.41 7.97
C ILE A 29 5.11 20.97 8.38
N ARG A 30 6.17 20.52 7.71
CA ARG A 30 7.55 20.91 8.04
C ARG A 30 7.96 22.22 7.38
N GLU A 31 7.58 22.41 6.12
CA GLU A 31 7.96 23.61 5.36
C GLU A 31 7.02 23.80 4.17
N VAL A 32 6.71 25.06 3.84
CA VAL A 32 5.93 25.41 2.64
C VAL A 32 6.82 26.19 1.68
N ARG A 33 7.10 25.61 0.50
CA ARG A 33 7.89 26.22 -0.58
C ARG A 33 7.01 26.48 -1.79
N GLY A 34 6.33 27.62 -1.80
CA GLY A 34 5.45 28.02 -2.91
C GLY A 34 4.35 26.99 -3.16
N ARG A 35 4.52 26.16 -4.20
CA ARG A 35 3.57 25.09 -4.58
C ARG A 35 3.88 23.71 -3.99
N GLN A 36 5.02 23.57 -3.32
CA GLN A 36 5.45 22.30 -2.72
C GLN A 36 5.39 22.41 -1.20
N VAL A 37 4.99 21.33 -0.56
CA VAL A 37 4.94 21.24 0.90
C VAL A 37 5.79 20.06 1.34
N ARG A 38 6.70 20.30 2.27
CA ARG A 38 7.43 19.24 2.95
C ARG A 38 6.57 18.78 4.12
N MET A 39 6.14 17.53 4.09
CA MET A 39 5.33 16.92 5.13
C MET A 39 6.15 15.82 5.81
N GLY A 40 6.11 15.78 7.14
CA GLY A 40 6.57 14.64 7.92
C GLY A 40 5.36 13.81 8.32
N ILE A 41 5.49 12.48 8.30
CA ILE A 41 4.45 11.57 8.78
C ILE A 41 5.12 10.62 9.78
N THR A 42 4.57 10.54 10.98
CA THR A 42 4.95 9.60 12.03
C THR A 42 3.78 8.63 12.20
N ALA A 43 4.01 7.33 12.04
CA ALA A 43 2.99 6.31 12.28
C ALA A 43 3.63 5.06 12.87
N ALA A 44 2.79 4.14 13.36
CA ALA A 44 3.22 2.81 13.80
C ALA A 44 3.88 2.02 12.64
N GLN A 45 4.71 1.03 12.99
CA GLN A 45 5.55 0.31 12.00
C GLN A 45 4.74 -0.54 11.01
N ASP A 46 3.55 -0.95 11.41
CA ASP A 46 2.58 -1.71 10.61
C ASP A 46 1.77 -0.82 9.64
N THR A 47 1.83 0.51 9.82
CA THR A 47 1.04 1.45 9.03
C THR A 47 1.73 1.77 7.70
N GLY A 48 1.15 1.29 6.60
CA GLY A 48 1.66 1.57 5.26
C GLY A 48 1.41 3.02 4.82
N ILE A 49 2.49 3.80 4.67
CA ILE A 49 2.43 5.19 4.17
C ILE A 49 2.97 5.23 2.74
N TYR A 50 2.16 5.72 1.81
CA TYR A 50 2.51 5.77 0.39
C TYR A 50 2.15 7.10 -0.25
N ARG A 51 2.89 7.48 -1.29
CA ARG A 51 2.46 8.54 -2.21
C ARG A 51 1.29 8.02 -3.05
N LYS A 52 0.30 8.88 -3.33
CA LYS A 52 -0.96 8.49 -3.97
C LYS A 52 -0.75 7.77 -5.31
N GLU A 53 0.12 8.28 -6.15
CA GLU A 53 0.43 7.71 -7.46
C GLU A 53 1.08 6.32 -7.36
N VAL A 54 1.95 6.13 -6.36
CA VAL A 54 2.59 4.85 -6.10
C VAL A 54 1.55 3.86 -5.57
N TYR A 55 0.73 4.28 -4.62
CA TYR A 55 -0.33 3.44 -4.06
C TYR A 55 -1.35 3.01 -5.13
N ASN A 56 -1.77 3.93 -5.99
CA ASN A 56 -2.68 3.63 -7.09
C ASN A 56 -2.10 2.61 -8.06
N ARG A 57 -0.80 2.69 -8.35
CA ARG A 57 -0.11 1.71 -9.19
C ARG A 57 -0.07 0.33 -8.53
N ILE A 58 0.32 0.26 -7.26
CA ILE A 58 0.31 -1.00 -6.48
C ILE A 58 -1.09 -1.62 -6.50
N LYS A 59 -2.12 -0.81 -6.26
CA LYS A 59 -3.51 -1.28 -6.28
C LYS A 59 -3.92 -1.84 -7.64
N LEU A 60 -3.52 -1.18 -8.73
CA LEU A 60 -3.79 -1.65 -10.09
C LEU A 60 -3.08 -2.98 -10.37
N ASP A 61 -1.80 -3.08 -10.03
CA ASP A 61 -1.00 -4.28 -10.25
C ASP A 61 -1.58 -5.48 -9.47
N LEU A 62 -1.96 -5.26 -8.20
CA LEU A 62 -2.64 -6.29 -7.38
C LEU A 62 -3.99 -6.70 -7.97
N ALA A 63 -4.77 -5.76 -8.51
CA ALA A 63 -6.04 -6.08 -9.16
C ALA A 63 -5.85 -6.91 -10.44
N LEU A 64 -4.85 -6.59 -11.26
CA LEU A 64 -4.52 -7.35 -12.46
C LEU A 64 -4.04 -8.77 -12.13
N LEU A 65 -3.18 -8.91 -11.11
CA LEU A 65 -2.76 -10.22 -10.62
C LEU A 65 -3.96 -11.04 -10.15
N ARG A 66 -4.86 -10.45 -9.35
CA ARG A 66 -6.08 -11.13 -8.89
C ARG A 66 -6.92 -11.67 -10.07
N VAL A 67 -7.07 -10.87 -11.13
CA VAL A 67 -7.78 -11.31 -12.36
C VAL A 67 -7.03 -12.45 -13.05
N ALA A 68 -5.71 -12.35 -13.22
CA ALA A 68 -4.92 -13.39 -13.87
C ALA A 68 -5.05 -14.75 -13.15
N TYR A 69 -4.93 -14.79 -11.82
CA TYR A 69 -5.03 -16.03 -11.05
C TYR A 69 -6.45 -16.61 -11.00
N THR A 70 -7.48 -15.77 -10.96
CA THR A 70 -8.87 -16.26 -11.05
C THR A 70 -9.20 -16.86 -12.41
N THR A 71 -8.49 -16.47 -13.46
CA THR A 71 -8.68 -16.98 -14.82
C THR A 71 -7.98 -18.34 -15.03
N SER A 72 -6.88 -18.66 -14.34
CA SER A 72 -6.24 -19.98 -14.50
C SER A 72 -6.98 -21.09 -13.73
N GLU A 73 -7.38 -20.84 -12.49
CA GLU A 73 -8.06 -21.86 -11.67
C GLU A 73 -9.54 -22.04 -12.04
N GLY A 74 -10.23 -20.95 -12.41
CA GLY A 74 -11.63 -21.01 -12.82
C GLY A 74 -11.84 -21.82 -14.09
N TYR A 75 -10.88 -21.81 -15.04
CA TYR A 75 -10.97 -22.57 -16.27
C TYR A 75 -10.63 -24.05 -16.07
N GLU A 76 -9.63 -24.40 -15.26
CA GLU A 76 -9.33 -25.80 -14.97
C GLU A 76 -10.44 -26.48 -14.15
N GLN A 77 -11.03 -25.76 -13.21
CA GLN A 77 -12.14 -26.28 -12.39
C GLN A 77 -13.43 -26.39 -13.22
N ALA A 78 -13.73 -25.39 -14.06
CA ALA A 78 -14.85 -25.47 -15.01
C ALA A 78 -14.64 -26.57 -16.05
N ALA A 79 -13.43 -26.74 -16.61
CA ALA A 79 -13.12 -27.79 -17.58
C ALA A 79 -13.19 -29.19 -16.97
N ARG A 80 -12.69 -29.39 -15.74
CA ARG A 80 -12.84 -30.65 -15.00
C ARG A 80 -14.30 -30.98 -14.69
N GLN A 81 -15.11 -29.98 -14.33
CA GLN A 81 -16.53 -30.18 -14.02
C GLN A 81 -17.39 -30.41 -15.28
N LEU A 82 -17.03 -29.79 -16.41
CA LEU A 82 -17.63 -30.04 -17.73
C LEU A 82 -17.30 -31.45 -18.25
N LEU A 83 -16.06 -31.92 -18.07
CA LEU A 83 -15.64 -33.29 -18.42
C LEU A 83 -16.34 -34.37 -17.57
N LEU A 84 -16.74 -34.03 -16.34
CA LEU A 84 -17.49 -34.91 -15.43
C LEU A 84 -19.02 -34.90 -15.66
N GLY A 85 -19.51 -34.16 -16.66
CA GLY A 85 -20.89 -34.23 -17.13
C GLY A 85 -21.97 -33.78 -16.13
N ARG A 86 -21.62 -32.98 -15.10
CA ARG A 86 -22.60 -32.42 -14.16
C ARG A 86 -22.95 -30.97 -14.53
N ASN A 87 -24.20 -30.76 -14.91
CA ASN A 87 -24.82 -29.43 -14.95
C ASN A 87 -24.97 -28.88 -13.53
N LEU A 88 -24.60 -27.61 -13.29
CA LEU A 88 -25.39 -26.56 -12.61
C LEU A 88 -24.51 -25.38 -12.12
N GLY A 89 -25.00 -24.17 -12.38
CA GLY A 89 -24.87 -23.02 -11.47
C GLY A 89 -23.57 -22.19 -11.55
N ALA A 90 -23.72 -20.87 -11.61
CA ALA A 90 -22.64 -19.89 -11.74
C ALA A 90 -21.60 -19.96 -10.60
N PRO A 91 -20.33 -19.60 -10.87
CA PRO A 91 -19.23 -19.84 -9.93
C PRO A 91 -19.31 -18.89 -8.72
N HIS A 92 -19.18 -19.47 -7.52
CA HIS A 92 -18.99 -18.76 -6.27
C HIS A 92 -17.58 -18.17 -6.17
N ALA A 93 -17.52 -16.94 -5.65
CA ALA A 93 -16.27 -16.24 -5.33
C ALA A 93 -15.48 -17.02 -4.28
N ILE A 94 -14.22 -17.33 -4.59
CA ILE A 94 -13.26 -17.93 -3.66
C ILE A 94 -12.46 -16.78 -3.04
N ASP A 95 -12.55 -16.60 -1.73
CA ASP A 95 -11.73 -15.66 -0.97
C ASP A 95 -10.36 -16.32 -0.70
N ILE A 96 -9.32 -15.84 -1.39
CA ILE A 96 -7.93 -16.26 -1.16
C ILE A 96 -7.25 -15.16 -0.34
N GLU A 97 -6.94 -15.46 0.93
CA GLU A 97 -6.11 -14.59 1.77
C GLU A 97 -4.67 -14.63 1.28
N VAL A 98 -4.18 -13.49 0.79
CA VAL A 98 -2.78 -13.32 0.39
C VAL A 98 -2.01 -12.75 1.59
N PRO A 99 -1.01 -13.46 2.15
CA PRO A 99 -0.20 -12.90 3.23
C PRO A 99 0.64 -11.75 2.68
N PHE A 100 0.36 -10.53 3.13
CA PHE A 100 1.15 -9.34 2.82
C PHE A 100 2.16 -9.10 3.95
N GLU A 101 3.45 -9.35 3.69
CA GLU A 101 4.51 -8.88 4.58
C GLU A 101 4.81 -7.39 4.29
N PRO A 102 4.81 -6.50 5.30
CA PRO A 102 5.11 -5.09 5.07
C PRO A 102 6.56 -4.90 4.61
N ALA A 103 6.73 -4.10 3.55
CA ALA A 103 8.02 -3.84 2.92
C ALA A 103 9.04 -3.29 3.94
N ARG A 104 10.19 -3.99 4.08
CA ARG A 104 11.34 -3.53 4.86
C ARG A 104 11.87 -2.20 4.31
N VAL A 105 11.92 -1.17 5.17
CA VAL A 105 12.52 0.13 4.87
C VAL A 105 14.03 -0.03 4.65
N ILE A 106 14.49 0.08 3.40
CA ILE A 106 15.91 0.15 3.07
C ILE A 106 16.40 1.59 3.37
N ARG A 107 17.09 1.77 4.49
CA ARG A 107 17.85 3.00 4.75
C ARG A 107 19.12 2.96 3.90
N ARG A 108 19.31 3.90 2.98
CA ARG A 108 20.64 4.13 2.39
C ARG A 108 21.55 4.63 3.52
N GLY A 109 22.62 3.90 3.80
CA GLY A 109 23.70 4.38 4.66
C GLY A 109 24.34 5.65 4.11
N PRO A 110 25.09 6.41 4.93
CA PRO A 110 25.76 7.62 4.49
C PRO A 110 26.75 7.29 3.35
N GLN A 111 26.65 8.03 2.24
CA GLN A 111 27.65 7.98 1.17
C GLN A 111 28.96 8.55 1.71
N ASP A 112 30.01 7.74 1.69
CA ASP A 112 31.36 8.11 2.08
C ASP A 112 32.04 8.80 0.88
N ASP A 113 31.94 10.13 0.82
CA ASP A 113 32.51 10.99 -0.24
C ASP A 113 34.00 11.29 0.01
N SER A 114 34.83 10.28 0.29
CA SER A 114 36.23 10.48 0.71
C SER A 114 37.29 9.85 -0.20
N LEU A 115 37.01 9.66 -1.49
CA LEU A 115 38.00 9.20 -2.47
C LEU A 115 38.03 10.08 -3.72
N ASP A 116 38.42 11.35 -3.58
CA ASP A 116 38.81 12.15 -4.76
C ASP A 116 39.85 13.25 -4.48
N GLN A 117 40.80 12.97 -3.59
CA GLN A 117 42.03 13.76 -3.51
C GLN A 117 43.25 12.88 -3.31
N ARG A 118 43.82 12.41 -4.42
CA ARG A 118 45.27 12.21 -4.50
C ARG A 118 45.80 12.75 -5.82
N VAL A 119 46.60 13.81 -5.63
CA VAL A 119 47.66 14.38 -6.47
C VAL A 119 48.49 13.31 -7.16
#